data_AF-A0AAU6ECD7-F1
#
_entry.id   AF-A0AAU6ECD7-F1
#
_cell.length_a   1.000
_cell.length_b   1.000
_cell.length_c   1.000
_cell.angle_alpha   90.00
_cell.angle_beta   90.00
_cell.angle_gamma   90.00
#
_symmetry.space_group_name_H-M   'P 1'
#
loop_
_entity.id
_entity.type
_entity.pdbx_description
1 polymer ?
#
loop_
_entity_poly.entity_id
_entity_poly.type
_entity_poly.pdbx_seq_one_letter_code
_entity_poly.pdbx_strand_id
1 'polypeptide(L)'
;MTGIRVLSFAAWRGGHYVGLAEVLTSLGALIEGYRWRLIIDWLVSAELEAITEATANSLVTTSRLIDLFSGDCRLIDGELVGYGDSLSVPEVRIRAFDSGHWDVRTGSPELLEKIIVLYPDAHELPEW
;
A
#
# COMPACT_ATOMS: atom_id res chain seq x y z
N MET A 1 11.21 -5.34 -21.77
CA MET A 1 9.87 -5.93 -21.58
C MET A 1 9.39 -5.49 -20.21
N THR A 2 8.52 -4.49 -20.12
CA THR A 2 7.96 -4.04 -18.84
C THR A 2 6.51 -4.48 -18.78
N GLY A 3 6.30 -5.70 -18.25
CA GLY A 3 4.99 -6.21 -17.88
C GLY A 3 4.63 -5.81 -16.46
N ILE A 4 3.37 -5.99 -16.09
CA ILE A 4 2.93 -5.89 -14.69
C ILE A 4 3.64 -7.00 -13.91
N ARG A 5 4.24 -6.63 -12.77
CA ARG A 5 4.90 -7.55 -11.85
C ARG A 5 4.29 -7.43 -10.46
N VAL A 6 4.50 -8.45 -9.64
CA VAL A 6 4.16 -8.45 -8.22
C VAL A 6 5.43 -8.65 -7.42
N LEU A 7 5.69 -7.76 -6.46
CA LEU A 7 6.71 -7.94 -5.44
C LEU A 7 6.05 -8.14 -4.08
N SER A 8 6.52 -9.13 -3.32
CA SER A 8 6.11 -9.39 -1.94
C SER A 8 7.26 -9.13 -0.99
N PHE A 9 7.02 -8.44 0.12
CA PHE A 9 8.01 -8.18 1.17
C PHE A 9 7.39 -8.27 2.57
N ALA A 10 8.21 -8.59 3.57
CA ALA A 10 7.73 -8.78 4.93
C ALA A 10 7.22 -7.47 5.55
N ALA A 11 6.06 -7.55 6.21
CA ALA A 11 5.51 -6.45 6.98
C ALA A 11 6.17 -6.31 8.37
N TRP A 12 6.98 -7.28 8.79
CA TRP A 12 7.69 -7.27 10.07
C TRP A 12 9.20 -7.25 9.88
N ARG A 13 9.87 -6.27 10.50
CA ARG A 13 11.32 -6.08 10.39
C ARG A 13 11.90 -5.75 11.76
N GLY A 14 12.72 -6.65 12.30
CA GLY A 14 13.35 -6.43 13.62
C GLY A 14 12.36 -6.25 14.78
N GLY A 15 11.18 -6.88 14.70
CA GLY A 15 10.11 -6.74 15.69
C GLY A 15 9.23 -5.49 15.52
N HIS A 16 9.50 -4.65 14.53
CA HIS A 16 8.67 -3.51 14.13
C HIS A 16 7.73 -3.92 12.99
N TYR A 17 6.46 -3.49 13.07
CA TYR A 17 5.49 -3.65 12.00
C TYR A 17 5.53 -2.42 11.09
N VAL A 18 5.93 -2.64 9.83
CA VAL A 18 5.94 -1.63 8.77
C VAL A 18 4.48 -1.42 8.32
N GLY A 19 3.83 -0.44 8.94
CA GLY A 19 2.43 -0.12 8.69
C GLY A 19 2.18 0.59 7.36
N LEU A 20 0.91 0.72 6.99
CA LEU A 20 0.52 1.32 5.71
C LEU A 20 1.07 2.74 5.52
N ALA A 21 0.99 3.59 6.55
CA ALA A 21 1.53 4.95 6.48
C ALA A 21 3.03 4.96 6.21
N GLU A 22 3.80 4.02 6.78
CA GLU A 22 5.24 3.89 6.55
C GLU A 22 5.54 3.41 5.13
N VAL A 23 4.79 2.43 4.61
CA VAL A 23 4.89 1.97 3.22
C VAL A 23 4.68 3.14 2.26
N LEU A 24 3.56 3.88 2.40
CA LEU A 24 3.24 5.01 1.52
C LEU A 24 4.26 6.15 1.64
N THR A 25 4.67 6.48 2.88
CA THR A 25 5.69 7.52 3.11
C THR A 25 7.01 7.16 2.43
N SER A 26 7.41 5.89 2.47
CA SER A 26 8.67 5.41 1.89
C SER A 26 8.70 5.45 0.36
N LEU A 27 7.54 5.28 -0.29
CA LEU A 27 7.40 5.44 -1.74
C LEU A 27 7.53 6.92 -2.17
N GLY A 28 7.11 7.85 -1.31
CA GLY A 28 7.38 9.28 -1.44
C GLY A 28 6.88 9.88 -2.75
N ALA A 29 7.75 10.63 -3.43
CA ALA A 29 7.41 11.42 -4.62
C ALA A 29 6.84 10.57 -5.79
N LEU A 30 7.16 9.27 -5.85
CA LEU A 30 6.65 8.38 -6.91
C LEU A 30 5.13 8.18 -6.86
N ILE A 31 4.53 8.40 -5.69
CA ILE A 31 3.09 8.33 -5.51
C ILE A 31 2.49 9.68 -5.07
N GLU A 32 3.24 10.76 -5.26
CA GLU A 32 2.73 12.10 -5.08
C GLU A 32 1.66 12.37 -6.14
N GLY A 33 0.51 12.91 -5.72
CA GLY A 33 -0.64 13.10 -6.59
C GLY A 33 -1.57 11.89 -6.72
N TYR A 34 -1.13 10.68 -6.35
CA TYR A 34 -1.97 9.49 -6.44
C TYR A 34 -3.26 9.63 -5.61
N ARG A 35 -4.30 8.98 -6.11
CA ARG A 35 -5.59 8.80 -5.46
C ARG A 35 -5.82 7.31 -5.22
N TRP A 36 -6.37 6.99 -4.07
CA TRP A 36 -6.42 5.61 -3.58
C TRP A 36 -7.84 5.23 -3.22
N ARG A 37 -8.26 4.05 -3.69
CA ARG A 37 -9.42 3.37 -3.14
C ARG A 37 -8.93 2.33 -2.14
N LEU A 38 -9.50 2.34 -0.94
CA LEU A 38 -9.23 1.32 0.08
C LEU A 38 -10.34 0.28 0.10
N ILE A 39 -9.92 -0.98 0.24
CA ILE A 39 -10.75 -2.11 0.60
C ILE A 39 -10.15 -2.63 1.90
N ILE A 40 -10.89 -2.51 3.00
CA ILE A 40 -10.44 -2.93 4.32
C ILE A 40 -11.22 -4.18 4.70
N ASP A 41 -10.56 -5.32 4.71
CA ASP A 41 -11.16 -6.59 5.13
C ASP A 41 -10.96 -6.79 6.64
N TRP A 42 -9.77 -6.45 7.14
CA TRP A 42 -9.47 -6.50 8.57
C TRP A 42 -8.43 -5.45 8.96
N LEU A 43 -8.84 -4.54 9.85
CA LEU A 43 -7.99 -3.51 10.44
C LEU A 43 -8.05 -3.56 11.97
N VAL A 44 -6.89 -3.47 12.62
CA VAL A 44 -6.76 -3.30 14.07
C VAL A 44 -6.29 -1.87 14.36
N SER A 45 -7.20 -1.03 14.87
CA SER A 45 -6.92 0.35 15.26
C SER A 45 -7.97 0.85 16.26
N ALA A 46 -7.60 1.78 17.13
CA ALA A 46 -8.56 2.53 17.95
C ALA A 46 -9.47 3.44 17.09
N GLU A 47 -8.98 3.86 15.92
CA GLU A 47 -9.66 4.78 15.01
C GLU A 47 -10.40 4.05 13.88
N LEU A 48 -10.68 2.75 14.03
CA LEU A 48 -11.26 1.88 12.99
C LEU A 48 -12.51 2.49 12.32
N GLU A 49 -13.45 2.99 13.12
CA GLU A 49 -14.70 3.56 12.60
C GLU A 49 -14.43 4.84 11.79
N ALA A 50 -13.60 5.74 12.31
CA ALA A 50 -13.24 6.98 11.62
C ALA A 50 -12.47 6.73 10.32
N ILE A 51 -11.56 5.75 10.31
CA ILE A 51 -10.83 5.34 9.10
C ILE A 51 -11.80 4.74 8.07
N THR A 52 -12.70 3.86 8.51
CA THR A 52 -13.69 3.22 7.63
C THR A 52 -14.62 4.25 7.00
N GLU A 53 -15.14 5.20 7.79
CA GLU A 53 -16.01 6.26 7.28
C GLU A 53 -15.27 7.17 6.29
N ALA A 54 -14.05 7.59 6.63
CA ALA A 54 -13.26 8.48 5.78
C ALA A 54 -12.85 7.85 4.44
N THR A 55 -12.77 6.52 4.37
CA THR A 55 -12.33 5.77 3.19
C THR A 55 -13.49 5.13 2.40
N ALA A 56 -14.68 5.07 2.98
CA ALA A 56 -15.85 4.44 2.37
C ALA A 56 -16.22 5.08 1.02
N ASN A 57 -16.17 4.27 -0.05
CA ASN A 57 -16.58 4.63 -1.41
C ASN A 57 -15.91 5.90 -1.98
N SER A 58 -14.76 6.30 -1.44
CA SER A 58 -14.06 7.53 -1.83
C SER A 58 -12.69 7.24 -2.44
N LEU A 59 -12.19 8.21 -3.19
CA LEU A 59 -10.78 8.25 -3.59
C LEU A 59 -10.05 9.18 -2.64
N VAL A 60 -9.09 8.63 -1.90
CA VAL A 60 -8.35 9.32 -0.84
C VAL A 60 -6.97 9.69 -1.36
N THR A 61 -6.49 10.88 -1.01
CA THR A 61 -5.15 11.33 -1.38
C THR A 61 -4.08 10.57 -0.60
N THR A 62 -2.88 10.38 -1.15
CA THR A 62 -1.74 9.76 -0.44
C THR A 62 -1.49 10.38 0.95
N SER A 63 -1.45 11.71 1.05
CA SER A 63 -1.24 12.41 2.33
C SER A 63 -2.33 12.11 3.35
N ARG A 64 -3.60 12.16 2.93
CA ARG A 64 -4.72 11.82 3.82
C ARG A 64 -4.69 10.37 4.30
N LEU A 65 -4.25 9.41 3.47
CA LEU A 65 -4.07 8.03 3.93
C LEU A 65 -2.94 7.92 4.94
N ILE A 66 -1.81 8.59 4.71
CA ILE A 66 -0.72 8.64 5.69
C ILE A 66 -1.23 9.19 7.03
N ASP A 67 -2.00 10.29 7.01
CA ASP A 67 -2.57 10.88 8.24
C ASP A 67 -3.50 9.90 8.97
N LEU A 68 -4.42 9.26 8.23
CA LEU A 68 -5.38 8.30 8.79
C LEU A 68 -4.70 7.07 9.41
N PHE A 69 -3.56 6.65 8.88
CA PHE A 69 -2.83 5.47 9.32
C PHE A 69 -1.56 5.81 10.12
N SER A 70 -1.39 7.07 10.54
CA SER A 70 -0.19 7.55 11.26
C SER A 70 -0.10 7.08 12.71
N GLY A 71 -1.23 6.69 13.31
CA GLY A 71 -1.30 6.12 14.66
C GLY A 71 -1.02 4.62 14.71
N ASP A 72 -1.22 4.02 15.88
CA ASP A 72 -1.10 2.56 16.07
C ASP A 72 -2.23 1.85 15.30
N CYS A 73 -1.90 1.45 14.07
CA CYS A 73 -2.82 0.91 13.10
C CYS A 73 -2.18 -0.26 12.36
N ARG A 74 -2.87 -1.41 12.31
CA ARG A 74 -2.41 -2.61 11.58
C ARG A 74 -3.47 -3.06 10.61
N LEU A 75 -3.19 -2.89 9.32
CA LEU A 75 -3.99 -3.49 8.27
C LEU A 75 -3.57 -4.95 8.17
N ILE A 76 -4.46 -5.84 8.64
CA ILE A 76 -4.22 -7.28 8.65
C ILE A 76 -4.47 -7.80 7.24
N ASP A 77 -5.64 -7.51 6.70
CA ASP A 77 -6.05 -7.84 5.34
C ASP A 77 -6.74 -6.65 4.68
N GLY A 78 -6.38 -6.40 3.43
CA GLY A 78 -7.00 -5.36 2.61
C GLY A 78 -6.18 -4.98 1.40
N GLU A 79 -6.76 -4.16 0.54
CA GLU A 79 -6.17 -3.70 -0.71
C GLU A 79 -6.26 -2.18 -0.84
N LEU A 80 -5.20 -1.61 -1.40
CA LEU A 80 -5.15 -0.25 -1.90
C LEU A 80 -5.03 -0.28 -3.41
N VAL A 81 -5.96 0.39 -4.09
CA VAL A 81 -5.93 0.57 -5.54
C VAL A 81 -5.54 2.02 -5.82
N GLY A 82 -4.32 2.22 -6.33
CA GLY A 82 -3.74 3.53 -6.61
C GLY A 82 -3.89 3.94 -8.07
N TYR A 83 -4.33 5.17 -8.27
CA TYR A 83 -4.53 5.83 -9.55
C TYR A 83 -3.61 7.05 -9.62
N GLY A 84 -2.80 7.15 -10.67
CA GLY A 84 -1.95 8.32 -10.93
C GLY A 84 -2.75 9.45 -11.59
N ASP A 85 -2.21 10.03 -12.66
CA ASP A 85 -2.84 11.15 -13.39
C ASP A 85 -4.21 10.76 -13.98
N SER A 86 -4.37 9.48 -14.34
CA SER A 86 -5.62 8.93 -14.85
C SER A 86 -6.36 8.13 -13.79
N LEU A 87 -7.61 8.50 -13.51
CA LEU A 87 -8.48 7.77 -12.58
C LEU A 87 -9.16 6.54 -13.22
N SER A 88 -8.93 6.26 -14.51
CA SER A 88 -9.60 5.16 -15.21
C SER A 88 -8.88 3.82 -15.12
N VAL A 89 -7.55 3.83 -14.93
CA VAL A 89 -6.71 2.63 -14.89
C VAL A 89 -5.85 2.66 -13.63
N PRO A 90 -5.95 1.66 -12.75
CA PRO A 90 -5.03 1.53 -11.62
C PRO A 90 -3.58 1.35 -12.11
N GLU A 91 -2.66 2.12 -11.55
CA GLU A 91 -1.23 2.02 -11.84
C GLU A 91 -0.48 1.15 -10.82
N VAL A 92 -1.03 1.05 -9.62
CA VAL A 92 -0.46 0.29 -8.51
C VAL A 92 -1.59 -0.33 -7.68
N ARG A 93 -1.38 -1.57 -7.23
CA ARG A 93 -2.18 -2.18 -6.17
C ARG A 93 -1.25 -2.63 -5.05
N ILE A 94 -1.64 -2.38 -3.81
CA ILE A 94 -0.91 -2.79 -2.62
C ILE A 94 -1.85 -3.64 -1.77
N ARG A 95 -1.47 -4.87 -1.43
CA ARG A 95 -2.24 -5.76 -0.57
C ARG A 95 -1.53 -6.01 0.74
N ALA A 96 -2.25 -5.91 1.85
CA ALA A 96 -1.85 -6.52 3.12
C ALA A 96 -2.41 -7.94 3.19
N PHE A 97 -1.61 -8.90 3.66
CA PHE A 97 -2.05 -10.28 3.86
C PHE A 97 -1.62 -10.82 5.22
N ASP A 98 -2.61 -11.15 6.05
CA ASP A 98 -2.48 -11.68 7.41
C ASP A 98 -1.49 -10.90 8.29
N SER A 99 -1.34 -9.59 8.04
CA SER A 99 -0.29 -8.73 8.62
C SER A 99 1.16 -9.22 8.43
N GLY A 100 1.41 -10.25 7.63
CA GLY A 100 2.72 -10.89 7.49
C GLY A 100 3.55 -10.26 6.38
N HIS A 101 2.91 -9.84 5.30
CA HIS A 101 3.57 -9.26 4.13
C HIS A 101 2.70 -8.24 3.41
N TRP A 102 3.39 -7.45 2.59
CA TRP A 102 2.81 -6.53 1.62
C TRP A 102 3.11 -7.03 0.21
N ASP A 103 2.09 -7.09 -0.63
CA ASP A 103 2.26 -7.36 -2.06
C ASP A 103 2.01 -6.09 -2.86
N VAL A 104 2.90 -5.77 -3.79
CA VAL A 104 2.77 -4.61 -4.66
C VAL A 104 2.74 -5.07 -6.11
N ARG A 105 1.61 -4.83 -6.76
CA ARG A 105 1.39 -5.09 -8.18
C ARG A 105 1.46 -3.79 -8.96
N THR A 106 2.42 -3.66 -9.86
CA THR A 106 2.57 -2.45 -10.70
C THR A 106 3.30 -2.76 -12.00
N GLY A 107 3.03 -1.93 -13.02
CA GLY A 107 3.81 -1.89 -14.26
C GLY A 107 4.92 -0.82 -14.25
N SER A 108 5.02 0.01 -13.21
CA SER A 108 6.01 1.09 -13.10
C SER A 108 7.39 0.54 -12.73
N PRO A 109 8.41 0.68 -13.60
CA PRO A 109 9.77 0.25 -13.29
C PRO A 109 10.37 0.99 -12.09
N GLU A 110 10.04 2.29 -11.94
CA GLU A 110 10.56 3.14 -10.87
C GLU A 110 10.02 2.71 -9.50
N LEU A 111 8.73 2.35 -9.42
CA LEU A 111 8.15 1.80 -8.19
C LEU A 111 8.76 0.44 -7.84
N LEU A 112 8.96 -0.44 -8.82
CA LEU A 112 9.59 -1.75 -8.60
C LEU A 112 11.01 -1.61 -8.05
N GLU A 113 11.83 -0.76 -8.68
CA GLU A 113 13.19 -0.49 -8.22
C GLU A 113 13.19 0.11 -6.81
N LYS A 114 12.30 1.06 -6.55
CA LYS A 114 12.16 1.68 -5.22
C LYS A 114 11.83 0.63 -4.15
N ILE A 115 10.91 -0.29 -4.42
CA ILE A 115 10.54 -1.37 -3.48
C ILE A 115 11.73 -2.28 -3.20
N ILE A 116 12.46 -2.71 -4.24
CA ILE A 116 13.64 -3.57 -4.08
C ILE A 116 14.71 -2.90 -3.21
N VAL A 117 14.90 -1.59 -3.38
CA VAL A 117 15.87 -0.82 -2.58
C VAL A 117 15.40 -0.66 -1.13
N LEU A 118 14.11 -0.40 -0.88
CA LEU A 118 13.55 -0.22 0.46
C LEU A 118 13.45 -1.55 1.24
N TYR A 119 13.12 -2.63 0.54
CA TYR A 119 12.81 -3.95 1.09
C TYR A 119 13.70 -5.00 0.40
N PRO A 120 14.93 -5.25 0.89
CA PRO A 120 15.86 -6.20 0.28
C PRO A 120 15.39 -7.66 0.33
N ASP A 121 14.38 -7.97 1.14
CA ASP A 121 13.68 -9.26 1.19
C ASP A 121 12.54 -9.37 0.17
N ALA A 122 12.30 -8.31 -0.62
CA ALA A 122 11.32 -8.33 -1.69
C ALA A 122 11.65 -9.39 -2.74
N HIS A 123 10.65 -10.21 -3.07
CA HIS A 123 10.76 -11.24 -4.09
C HIS A 123 9.53 -11.23 -5.00
N GLU A 124 9.70 -11.76 -6.20
CA GLU A 124 8.63 -11.78 -7.21
C GLU A 124 7.62 -12.91 -6.94
N LEU A 125 6.34 -12.60 -7.11
CA LEU A 125 5.25 -13.57 -7.13
C LEU A 125 4.67 -13.72 -8.54
N PRO A 126 4.14 -14.90 -8.91
CA PRO A 126 3.55 -15.12 -10.24
C PRO A 126 2.26 -14.31 -10.44
N GLU A 127 1.39 -14.28 -9.45
CA GLU A 127 0.15 -13.48 -9.42
C GLU A 127 -0.45 -13.47 -8.01
N TRP A 128 -1.44 -12.60 -7.81
CA TRP A 128 -2.38 -12.65 -6.69
C TRP A 128 -3.72 -12.02 -7.04
#